data_AF-A0A9R0K525-F1
#
_entry.id   AF-A0A9R0K525-F1
#
_cell.length_a   1.000
_cell.length_b   1.000
_cell.length_c   1.000
_cell.angle_alpha   90.00
_cell.angle_beta   90.00
_cell.angle_gamma   90.00
#
_symmetry.space_group_name_H-M   'P 1'
#
loop_
_entity.id
_entity.type
_entity.pdbx_description
1 polymer ?
#
loop_
_entity_poly.entity_id
_entity_poly.type
_entity_poly.pdbx_seq_one_letter_code
_entity_poly.pdbx_strand_id
1 'polypeptide(L)'
;MAQFFSDEIELQHLTQLGKSSKLSFRSYNSSFRRNTSLGSSKDVLGEEIIQEWAEIERLPTYQRSRVLLFDKYDGESKLNVNGNRMIDASMLGPLDRCLFIEKLIKQIELDNLRLLQNLRKRMDKVGLQFPAVKVKYKNLFLEAKCKVVDGKPLPTLWNSFKSSVPVFSKLLGSQLQEAKLSIIKDVSGLIKPGRNNEKIVQKLSIPSTGSKDHFRSCFSLSGWEQYKSCLWKQQLSYWRSPSYNLTRLMFAFMSSLIFGLLFWQQGKNINDEQSMFTIFGSMFSAVMFLGINICSPVIPFIATEKTVIYRERFAGMYSSWAYSFAQVTVELPYLLTVAFIFTVITYPMIGYYLSAYKVFWYFYAMSCTLMYFNYMGMMLVSLTPNTQVAAITASATYTLMNLFSGFLIPQPRIPKWWLWLFYLCPTSWTLHGLLSSQYGDIHEEITAFGKTNTVASFIEDYSGCHHDRLGLVAAMLIIFPLTFASLFAYFIGKLNFQRR
;
A
#
# COMPACT_ATOMS: atom_id res chain seq x y z
N MET A 1 -18.15 -24.14 -34.47
CA MET A 1 -17.86 -25.08 -33.36
C MET A 1 -16.36 -25.38 -33.19
N ALA A 2 -15.50 -25.20 -34.21
CA ALA A 2 -14.03 -25.34 -34.07
C ALA A 2 -13.30 -24.10 -33.51
N GLN A 3 -13.97 -22.93 -33.45
CA GLN A 3 -13.39 -21.69 -32.89
C GLN A 3 -13.56 -21.58 -31.37
N PHE A 4 -14.60 -22.22 -30.80
CA PHE A 4 -14.83 -22.25 -29.36
C PHE A 4 -13.81 -23.14 -28.63
N PHE A 5 -13.30 -24.19 -29.27
CA PHE A 5 -12.26 -25.06 -28.72
C PHE A 5 -10.86 -24.43 -28.74
N SER A 6 -10.59 -23.48 -29.63
CA SER A 6 -9.28 -22.81 -29.70
C SER A 6 -9.11 -21.78 -28.57
N ASP A 7 -10.19 -21.09 -28.19
CA ASP A 7 -10.18 -20.14 -27.07
C ASP A 7 -10.11 -20.86 -25.71
N GLU A 8 -10.69 -22.05 -25.58
CA GLU A 8 -10.59 -22.84 -24.34
C GLU A 8 -9.17 -23.42 -24.12
N ILE A 9 -8.44 -23.72 -25.20
CA ILE A 9 -7.04 -24.15 -25.15
C ILE A 9 -6.10 -22.98 -24.83
N GLU A 10 -6.35 -21.77 -25.37
CA GLU A 10 -5.60 -20.57 -24.97
C GLU A 10 -5.90 -20.15 -23.52
N LEU A 11 -7.14 -20.30 -23.05
CA LEU A 11 -7.49 -20.01 -21.66
C LEU A 11 -6.90 -21.04 -20.69
N GLN A 12 -6.78 -22.31 -21.08
CA GLN A 12 -6.04 -23.35 -20.34
C GLN A 12 -4.52 -23.10 -20.34
N HIS A 13 -3.95 -22.63 -21.45
CA HIS A 13 -2.53 -22.25 -21.52
C HIS A 13 -2.22 -20.98 -20.71
N LEU A 14 -3.11 -19.99 -20.70
CA LEU A 14 -2.99 -18.77 -19.89
C LEU A 14 -3.25 -19.03 -18.40
N THR A 15 -4.14 -19.97 -18.06
CA THR A 15 -4.28 -20.43 -16.66
C THR A 15 -3.13 -21.35 -16.22
N GLN A 16 -2.44 -22.05 -17.12
CA GLN A 16 -1.15 -22.70 -16.82
C GLN A 16 -0.01 -21.67 -16.65
N LEU A 17 0.02 -20.58 -17.43
CA LEU A 17 0.96 -19.46 -17.23
C LEU A 17 0.65 -18.67 -15.94
N GLY A 18 -0.63 -18.56 -15.55
CA GLY A 18 -1.07 -18.05 -14.25
C GLY A 18 -0.86 -19.01 -13.07
N LYS A 19 -0.74 -20.32 -13.32
CA LYS A 19 -0.28 -21.31 -12.33
C LYS A 19 1.25 -21.42 -12.29
N SER A 20 1.97 -21.04 -13.34
CA SER A 20 3.43 -20.91 -13.39
C SER A 20 3.93 -19.76 -12.49
N SER A 21 3.15 -18.68 -12.33
CA SER A 21 3.43 -17.67 -11.32
C SER A 21 3.16 -18.18 -9.90
N LYS A 22 2.16 -19.05 -9.68
CA LYS A 22 1.97 -19.76 -8.38
C LYS A 22 3.04 -20.83 -8.10
N LEU A 23 3.66 -21.40 -9.12
CA LEU A 23 4.75 -22.38 -8.99
C LEU A 23 6.13 -21.73 -8.87
N SER A 24 6.34 -20.52 -9.41
CA SER A 24 7.56 -19.74 -9.17
C SER A 24 7.61 -19.19 -7.75
N PHE A 25 6.47 -18.99 -7.09
CA PHE A 25 6.41 -18.69 -5.65
C PHE A 25 6.58 -19.91 -4.75
N ARG A 26 6.55 -21.13 -5.30
CA ARG A 26 6.92 -22.35 -4.55
C ARG A 26 8.43 -22.55 -4.49
N SER A 27 9.23 -21.80 -5.27
CA SER A 27 10.69 -21.93 -5.32
C SER A 27 11.45 -20.95 -4.42
N TYR A 28 10.76 -20.10 -3.66
CA TYR A 28 11.44 -19.13 -2.77
C TYR A 28 11.33 -19.50 -1.29
N ASN A 29 10.25 -20.19 -0.89
CA ASN A 29 10.25 -20.98 0.35
C ASN A 29 11.25 -22.15 0.31
N SER A 30 11.87 -22.44 -0.85
CA SER A 30 12.94 -23.43 -0.94
C SER A 30 14.34 -22.89 -0.70
N SER A 31 14.51 -21.61 -0.36
CA SER A 31 15.84 -21.08 0.01
C SER A 31 16.36 -21.67 1.34
N PHE A 32 15.48 -22.24 2.18
CA PHE A 32 15.84 -23.14 3.29
C PHE A 32 15.69 -24.64 2.97
N ARG A 33 15.17 -25.00 1.80
CA ARG A 33 14.98 -26.38 1.35
C ARG A 33 16.25 -26.82 0.63
N ARG A 34 17.20 -27.40 1.36
CA ARG A 34 18.31 -28.13 0.75
C ARG A 34 17.74 -29.24 -0.14
N ASN A 35 17.88 -29.10 -1.45
CA ASN A 35 18.11 -30.25 -2.33
C ASN A 35 19.62 -30.35 -2.53
N THR A 36 20.27 -31.14 -1.68
CA THR A 36 21.61 -31.68 -1.94
C THR A 36 21.45 -32.88 -2.86
N SER A 37 21.41 -32.67 -4.17
CA SER A 37 21.60 -33.75 -5.14
C SER A 37 23.08 -33.82 -5.51
N LEU A 38 23.86 -34.58 -4.72
CA LEU A 38 25.07 -35.24 -5.20
C LEU A 38 25.37 -36.47 -4.32
N GLY A 39 25.11 -37.66 -4.87
CA GLY A 39 25.81 -38.92 -4.58
C GLY A 39 25.80 -39.50 -3.17
N SER A 40 24.86 -40.43 -2.94
CA SER A 40 25.10 -41.80 -2.39
C SER A 40 25.45 -42.05 -0.90
N SER A 41 25.22 -41.17 0.08
CA SER A 41 25.46 -41.58 1.49
C SER A 41 24.73 -40.78 2.61
N LYS A 42 23.57 -40.18 2.37
CA LYS A 42 22.99 -39.20 3.32
C LYS A 42 21.49 -39.31 3.66
N ASP A 43 20.86 -40.46 3.48
CA ASP A 43 19.43 -40.59 3.83
C ASP A 43 19.18 -40.52 5.36
N VAL A 44 20.18 -40.84 6.19
CA VAL A 44 20.08 -40.75 7.66
C VAL A 44 20.24 -39.30 8.19
N LEU A 45 21.04 -38.45 7.52
CA LEU A 45 21.32 -37.08 7.98
C LEU A 45 20.20 -36.08 7.61
N GLY A 46 19.31 -36.44 6.69
CA GLY A 46 18.20 -35.59 6.27
C GLY A 46 17.05 -35.54 7.28
N GLU A 47 16.75 -36.67 7.92
CA GLU A 47 15.62 -36.79 8.85
C GLU A 47 15.85 -36.02 10.16
N GLU A 48 17.05 -36.11 10.75
CA GLU A 48 17.42 -35.34 11.96
C GLU A 48 17.27 -33.83 11.75
N ILE A 49 17.74 -33.31 10.62
CA ILE A 49 17.66 -31.87 10.31
C ILE A 49 16.20 -31.44 10.15
N ILE A 50 15.38 -32.24 9.49
CA ILE A 50 13.95 -31.97 9.33
C ILE A 50 13.26 -31.95 10.70
N GLN A 51 13.66 -32.83 11.62
CA GLN A 51 13.13 -32.93 12.97
C GLN A 51 13.52 -31.71 13.83
N GLU A 52 14.78 -31.25 13.76
CA GLU A 52 15.25 -30.02 14.43
C GLU A 52 14.51 -28.76 13.91
N TRP A 53 14.23 -28.68 12.61
CA TRP A 53 13.44 -27.58 12.03
C TRP A 53 11.97 -27.62 12.44
N ALA A 54 11.39 -28.82 12.60
CA ALA A 54 10.03 -28.97 13.11
C ALA A 54 9.88 -28.50 14.57
N GLU A 55 10.93 -28.65 15.39
CA GLU A 55 10.96 -28.12 16.75
C GLU A 55 11.03 -26.58 16.77
N ILE A 56 11.86 -25.97 15.91
CA ILE A 56 11.92 -24.51 15.74
C ILE A 56 10.58 -23.96 15.23
N GLU A 57 9.85 -24.75 14.44
CA GLU A 57 8.52 -24.37 13.99
C GLU A 57 7.45 -24.42 15.08
N ARG A 58 7.69 -25.14 16.18
CA ARG A 58 6.78 -25.16 17.33
C ARG A 58 7.01 -23.99 18.29
N LEU A 59 8.09 -23.23 18.14
CA LEU A 59 8.40 -22.09 19.01
C LEU A 59 7.50 -20.86 18.74
N PRO A 60 7.17 -20.07 19.78
CA PRO A 60 6.51 -18.76 19.63
C PRO A 60 7.28 -17.82 18.70
N THR A 61 6.56 -16.99 17.93
CA THR A 61 7.12 -16.11 16.88
C THR A 61 8.30 -15.24 17.34
N TYR A 62 8.30 -14.81 18.59
CA TYR A 62 9.38 -14.01 19.19
C TYR A 62 10.68 -14.81 19.39
N GLN A 63 10.58 -16.07 19.80
CA GLN A 63 11.75 -16.94 20.00
C GLN A 63 12.25 -17.47 18.65
N ARG A 64 11.35 -17.81 17.73
CA ARG A 64 11.69 -18.32 16.40
C ARG A 64 12.60 -17.37 15.60
N SER A 65 12.41 -16.05 15.72
CA SER A 65 13.23 -15.06 15.01
C SER A 65 14.61 -14.83 15.62
N ARG A 66 14.85 -15.36 16.83
CA ARG A 66 16.12 -15.20 17.58
C ARG A 66 16.92 -16.48 17.66
N VAL A 67 16.36 -17.65 17.35
CA VAL A 67 17.11 -18.91 17.41
C VAL A 67 17.95 -19.08 16.14
N LEU A 68 19.25 -19.31 16.32
CA LEU A 68 20.21 -19.64 15.28
C LEU A 68 20.68 -21.09 15.45
N LEU A 69 20.80 -21.81 14.34
CA LEU A 69 21.34 -23.18 14.27
C LEU A 69 22.83 -23.13 13.92
N PHE A 70 23.69 -23.57 14.83
CA PHE A 70 25.13 -23.70 14.61
C PHE A 70 25.55 -25.16 14.48
N ASP A 71 26.43 -25.46 13.51
CA ASP A 71 27.07 -26.78 13.42
C ASP A 71 28.12 -26.87 14.55
N LYS A 72 28.11 -27.94 15.35
CA LYS A 72 29.11 -28.16 16.40
C LYS A 72 30.49 -28.37 15.76
N TYR A 73 31.48 -27.56 16.15
CA TYR A 73 32.89 -27.79 15.81
C TYR A 73 33.62 -28.16 17.10
N ASP A 74 33.84 -29.46 17.30
CA ASP A 74 34.78 -29.92 18.33
C ASP A 74 36.19 -29.88 17.71
N GLY A 75 37.08 -29.12 18.33
CA GLY A 75 38.51 -29.13 18.00
C GLY A 75 39.07 -30.52 18.28
N GLU A 76 39.73 -31.10 17.28
CA GLU A 76 40.36 -32.43 17.28
C GLU A 76 39.43 -33.64 17.20
N SER A 77 38.91 -33.92 16.00
CA SER A 77 39.02 -35.22 15.31
C SER A 77 38.10 -35.23 14.08
N LYS A 78 38.58 -35.85 12.99
CA LYS A 78 37.77 -36.09 11.79
C LYS A 78 36.71 -37.15 12.11
N LEU A 79 35.48 -36.90 11.64
CA LEU A 79 34.30 -37.77 11.67
C LEU A 79 33.60 -37.91 13.04
N ASN A 80 32.74 -36.94 13.36
CA ASN A 80 31.35 -37.19 13.78
C ASN A 80 30.59 -35.86 13.83
N VAL A 81 29.77 -35.61 12.81
CA VAL A 81 28.81 -34.50 12.81
C VAL A 81 27.62 -34.96 13.65
N ASN A 82 27.61 -34.64 14.95
CA ASN A 82 26.49 -34.97 15.82
C ASN A 82 25.93 -33.70 16.47
N GLY A 83 24.73 -33.32 16.02
CA GLY A 83 23.83 -32.32 16.61
C GLY A 83 24.15 -30.85 16.31
N ASN A 84 23.19 -30.13 15.72
CA ASN A 84 23.27 -28.67 15.64
C ASN A 84 22.91 -28.05 17.00
N ARG A 85 23.66 -27.04 17.45
CA ARG A 85 23.33 -26.30 18.67
C ARG A 85 22.39 -25.14 18.36
N MET A 86 21.21 -25.11 19.01
CA MET A 86 20.32 -23.95 19.01
C MET A 86 20.85 -22.88 19.98
N ILE A 87 21.13 -21.68 19.46
CA ILE A 87 21.67 -20.55 20.25
C ILE A 87 20.79 -19.31 20.01
N ASP A 88 20.40 -18.61 21.07
CA ASP A 88 19.72 -17.31 20.95
C ASP A 88 20.69 -16.25 20.41
N ALA A 89 20.28 -15.56 19.33
CA ALA A 89 21.02 -14.53 18.61
C ALA A 89 21.58 -13.43 19.52
N SER A 90 20.94 -13.16 20.66
CA SER A 90 21.38 -12.16 21.64
C SER A 90 22.52 -12.60 22.54
N MET A 91 22.70 -13.92 22.71
CA MET A 91 23.70 -14.51 23.60
C MET A 91 24.98 -14.91 22.86
N LEU A 92 25.12 -14.55 21.58
CA LEU A 92 26.34 -14.86 20.82
C LEU A 92 27.53 -14.05 21.32
N GLY A 93 28.62 -14.76 21.61
CA GLY A 93 29.93 -14.18 21.88
C GLY A 93 30.53 -13.52 20.61
N PRO A 94 31.59 -12.70 20.77
CA PRO A 94 32.18 -11.94 19.67
C PRO A 94 32.71 -12.83 18.52
N LEU A 95 33.32 -13.97 18.85
CA LEU A 95 33.85 -14.94 17.88
C LEU A 95 32.74 -15.62 17.06
N ASP A 96 31.67 -16.05 17.71
CA ASP A 96 30.54 -16.72 17.05
C ASP A 96 29.82 -15.77 16.09
N ARG A 97 29.75 -14.46 16.42
CA ARG A 97 29.19 -13.43 15.52
C ARG A 97 30.02 -13.28 14.25
N CYS A 98 31.35 -13.31 14.36
CA CYS A 98 32.24 -13.24 13.19
C CYS A 98 32.06 -14.46 12.27
N LEU A 99 32.06 -15.67 12.83
CA LEU A 99 31.86 -16.90 12.08
C LEU A 99 30.48 -16.96 11.41
N PHE A 100 29.45 -16.43 12.07
CA PHE A 100 28.10 -16.35 11.51
C PHE A 100 28.02 -15.39 10.31
N ILE A 101 28.61 -14.20 10.42
CA ILE A 101 28.65 -13.22 9.33
C ILE A 101 29.41 -13.80 8.12
N GLU A 102 30.54 -14.46 8.35
CA GLU A 102 31.31 -15.09 7.29
C GLU A 102 30.52 -16.22 6.59
N LYS A 103 29.78 -17.02 7.35
CA LYS A 103 28.87 -18.04 6.81
C LYS A 103 27.74 -17.42 5.98
N LEU A 104 27.15 -16.30 6.44
CA LEU A 104 26.12 -15.57 5.69
C LEU A 104 26.64 -14.98 4.38
N ILE A 105 27.84 -14.40 4.38
CA ILE A 105 28.49 -13.87 3.17
C ILE A 105 28.69 -15.00 2.15
N LYS A 106 29.20 -16.14 2.61
CA LYS A 106 29.42 -17.32 1.77
C LYS A 106 28.11 -17.89 1.21
N GLN A 107 27.02 -17.82 2.00
CA GLN A 107 25.68 -18.21 1.57
C GLN A 107 25.10 -17.27 0.50
N ILE A 108 25.35 -15.95 0.62
CA ILE A 108 24.92 -14.94 -0.36
C ILE A 108 25.64 -15.14 -1.70
N GLU A 109 26.94 -15.43 -1.68
CA GLU A 109 27.69 -15.76 -2.90
C GLU A 109 27.14 -17.02 -3.60
N LEU A 110 26.80 -18.05 -2.82
CA LEU A 110 26.17 -19.28 -3.32
C LEU A 110 24.78 -19.03 -3.93
N ASP A 111 23.97 -18.15 -3.36
CA ASP A 111 22.64 -17.81 -3.89
C ASP A 111 22.71 -16.95 -5.14
N ASN A 112 23.66 -16.00 -5.21
CA ASN A 112 23.92 -15.24 -6.44
C ASN A 112 24.36 -16.18 -7.58
N LEU A 113 25.20 -17.17 -7.27
CA LEU A 113 25.64 -18.19 -8.23
C LEU A 113 24.47 -19.03 -8.72
N ARG A 114 23.54 -19.44 -7.84
CA ARG A 114 22.29 -20.13 -8.22
C ARG A 114 21.38 -19.29 -9.08
N LEU A 115 21.23 -17.99 -8.79
CA LEU A 115 20.41 -17.08 -9.59
C LEU A 115 20.96 -16.98 -11.02
N LEU A 116 22.28 -16.81 -11.16
CA LEU A 116 22.96 -16.77 -12.46
C LEU A 116 22.84 -18.11 -13.20
N GLN A 117 22.94 -19.25 -12.50
CA GLN A 117 22.71 -20.57 -13.09
C GLN A 117 21.26 -20.77 -13.54
N ASN A 118 20.27 -20.26 -12.81
CA ASN A 118 18.87 -20.33 -13.20
C ASN A 118 18.56 -19.42 -14.40
N LEU A 119 19.18 -18.25 -14.47
CA LEU A 119 19.12 -17.40 -15.66
C LEU A 119 19.76 -18.08 -16.87
N ARG A 120 20.94 -18.70 -16.70
CA ARG A 120 21.59 -19.51 -17.75
C ARG A 120 20.69 -20.67 -18.21
N LYS A 121 20.15 -21.46 -17.29
CA LYS A 121 19.19 -22.53 -17.60
C LYS A 121 17.93 -22.05 -18.33
N ARG A 122 17.44 -20.83 -18.04
CA ARG A 122 16.30 -20.24 -18.75
C ARG A 122 16.68 -19.81 -20.17
N MET A 123 17.86 -19.23 -20.35
CA MET A 123 18.39 -18.91 -21.69
C MET A 123 18.62 -20.19 -22.51
N ASP A 124 19.19 -21.23 -21.89
CA ASP A 124 19.42 -22.53 -22.52
C ASP A 124 18.10 -23.22 -22.91
N LYS A 125 17.05 -23.10 -22.08
CA LYS A 125 15.69 -23.62 -22.38
C LYS A 125 15.03 -22.94 -23.57
N VAL A 126 15.35 -21.67 -23.84
CA VAL A 126 14.84 -20.91 -25.00
C VAL A 126 15.72 -21.18 -26.24
N GLY A 127 16.71 -22.08 -26.14
CA GLY A 127 17.60 -22.46 -27.25
C GLY A 127 18.58 -21.35 -27.64
N LEU A 128 18.74 -20.31 -26.82
CA LEU A 128 19.65 -19.20 -27.07
C LEU A 128 21.08 -19.62 -26.72
N GLN A 129 21.78 -20.22 -27.68
CA GLN A 129 23.22 -20.46 -27.59
C GLN A 129 23.96 -19.12 -27.60
N PHE A 130 24.77 -18.86 -26.57
CA PHE A 130 25.68 -17.70 -26.62
C PHE A 130 26.60 -17.85 -27.83
N PRO A 131 26.72 -16.82 -28.68
CA PRO A 131 27.51 -16.92 -29.89
C PRO A 131 28.98 -17.19 -29.55
N ALA A 132 29.44 -18.40 -29.85
CA ALA A 132 30.84 -18.81 -29.70
C ALA A 132 31.75 -18.18 -30.77
N VAL A 133 31.13 -17.68 -31.85
CA VAL A 133 31.77 -17.01 -32.99
C VAL A 133 31.20 -15.59 -33.09
N LYS A 134 31.94 -14.66 -33.71
CA LYS A 134 31.45 -13.30 -33.97
C LYS A 134 30.14 -13.37 -34.78
N VAL A 135 29.01 -13.02 -34.18
CA VAL A 135 27.74 -12.94 -34.90
C VAL A 135 27.58 -11.53 -35.45
N LYS A 136 27.65 -11.44 -36.77
CA LYS A 136 27.36 -10.21 -37.51
C LYS A 136 25.91 -10.26 -37.93
N TYR A 137 25.08 -9.38 -37.38
CA TYR A 137 23.72 -9.20 -37.85
C TYR A 137 23.68 -8.01 -38.81
N LYS A 138 22.91 -8.16 -39.89
CA LYS A 138 22.64 -7.10 -40.85
C LYS A 138 21.12 -6.93 -40.96
N ASN A 139 20.69 -5.68 -41.02
CA ASN A 139 19.30 -5.28 -41.25
C ASN A 139 18.30 -5.89 -40.25
N LEU A 140 18.58 -5.80 -38.95
CA LEU A 140 17.64 -6.25 -37.93
C LEU A 140 16.43 -5.30 -37.89
N PHE A 141 15.23 -5.87 -37.99
CA PHE A 141 13.97 -5.14 -37.96
C PHE A 141 13.08 -5.66 -36.83
N LEU A 142 12.73 -4.78 -35.90
CA LEU A 142 11.87 -5.10 -34.75
C LEU A 142 10.69 -4.13 -34.73
N GLU A 143 9.48 -4.66 -34.92
CA GLU A 143 8.24 -3.91 -34.79
C GLU A 143 7.56 -4.19 -33.46
N ALA A 144 7.06 -3.13 -32.82
CA ALA A 144 6.15 -3.20 -31.69
C ALA A 144 4.82 -2.56 -32.08
N LYS A 145 3.72 -3.21 -31.68
CA LYS A 145 2.39 -2.60 -31.76
C LYS A 145 2.25 -1.60 -30.60
N CYS A 146 1.99 -0.34 -30.91
CA CYS A 146 1.85 0.74 -29.94
C CYS A 146 0.50 1.45 -30.11
N LYS A 147 -0.07 1.95 -29.01
CA LYS A 147 -1.28 2.77 -29.05
C LYS A 147 -0.88 4.23 -29.27
N VAL A 148 -1.40 4.86 -30.33
CA VAL A 148 -1.13 6.28 -30.62
C VAL A 148 -1.91 7.13 -29.62
N VAL A 149 -1.20 8.01 -28.93
CA VAL A 149 -1.78 9.05 -28.07
C VAL A 149 -1.32 10.38 -28.63
N ASP A 150 -2.24 11.26 -29.00
CA ASP A 150 -1.90 12.59 -29.53
C ASP A 150 -1.25 13.45 -28.43
N GLY A 151 0.00 13.86 -28.66
CA GLY A 151 0.79 14.74 -27.76
C GLY A 151 1.95 14.03 -27.05
N LYS A 152 2.55 14.70 -26.05
CA LYS A 152 3.61 14.09 -25.21
C LYS A 152 3.00 12.90 -24.45
N PRO A 153 3.52 11.66 -24.58
CA PRO A 153 2.92 10.44 -24.03
C PRO A 153 3.07 10.32 -22.51
N LEU A 154 3.40 11.43 -21.83
CA LEU A 154 3.50 11.47 -20.39
C LEU A 154 2.07 11.36 -19.82
N PRO A 155 1.81 10.37 -18.94
CA PRO A 155 0.53 10.24 -18.26
C PRO A 155 0.41 11.38 -17.25
N THR A 156 -0.07 12.54 -17.69
CA THR A 156 -0.39 13.69 -16.81
C THR A 156 -1.88 13.72 -16.53
N LEU A 157 -2.30 14.37 -15.43
CA LEU A 157 -3.73 14.50 -15.09
C LEU A 157 -4.57 15.01 -16.26
N TRP A 158 -4.06 16.01 -16.98
CA TRP A 158 -4.73 16.60 -18.14
C TRP A 158 -4.83 15.62 -19.32
N ASN A 159 -3.73 14.92 -19.64
CA ASN A 159 -3.73 13.93 -20.71
C ASN A 159 -4.62 12.74 -20.38
N SER A 160 -4.69 12.34 -19.12
CA SER A 160 -5.58 11.27 -18.68
C SER A 160 -7.03 11.68 -18.67
N PHE A 161 -7.36 12.89 -18.21
CA PHE A 161 -8.70 13.46 -18.36
C PHE A 161 -9.13 13.44 -19.83
N LYS A 162 -8.29 13.98 -20.73
CA LYS A 162 -8.53 13.94 -22.18
C LYS A 162 -8.66 12.53 -22.73
N SER A 163 -7.94 11.55 -22.20
CA SER A 163 -8.05 10.15 -22.62
C SER A 163 -9.27 9.42 -22.04
N SER A 164 -9.82 9.87 -20.91
CA SER A 164 -11.03 9.33 -20.28
C SER A 164 -12.31 9.87 -20.92
N VAL A 165 -12.29 11.08 -21.46
CA VAL A 165 -13.40 11.67 -22.24
C VAL A 165 -13.84 10.75 -23.40
N PRO A 166 -12.94 10.19 -24.24
CA PRO A 166 -13.33 9.24 -25.27
C PRO A 166 -13.62 7.82 -24.78
N VAL A 167 -13.35 7.49 -23.51
CA VAL A 167 -13.85 6.25 -22.89
C VAL A 167 -15.35 6.36 -22.58
N PHE A 168 -15.81 7.55 -22.18
CA PHE A 168 -17.24 7.87 -22.10
C PHE A 168 -17.90 7.89 -23.49
N SER A 169 -17.20 8.39 -24.52
CA SER A 169 -17.69 8.32 -25.91
C SER A 169 -17.60 6.92 -26.54
N LYS A 170 -16.80 6.00 -25.98
CA LYS A 170 -16.72 4.60 -26.42
C LYS A 170 -17.96 3.78 -26.06
N LEU A 171 -18.75 4.22 -25.07
CA LEU A 171 -20.11 3.72 -24.86
C LEU A 171 -21.02 4.02 -26.08
N LEU A 172 -20.59 4.93 -26.96
CA LEU A 172 -21.23 5.28 -28.24
C LEU A 172 -20.48 4.74 -29.49
N GLY A 173 -19.55 3.79 -29.34
CA GLY A 173 -19.06 2.97 -30.45
C GLY A 173 -17.97 3.56 -31.34
N SER A 174 -16.78 3.86 -30.80
CA SER A 174 -15.59 4.12 -31.64
C SER A 174 -14.35 3.30 -31.22
N GLN A 175 -13.76 2.58 -32.18
CA GLN A 175 -12.51 1.84 -32.00
C GLN A 175 -11.30 2.79 -32.04
N LEU A 176 -10.30 2.51 -31.19
CA LEU A 176 -9.06 3.30 -31.13
C LEU A 176 -8.05 2.75 -32.15
N GLN A 177 -7.37 3.62 -32.89
CA GLN A 177 -6.34 3.23 -33.87
C GLN A 177 -5.05 2.75 -33.19
N GLU A 178 -4.59 1.56 -33.58
CA GLU A 178 -3.28 1.00 -33.24
C GLU A 178 -2.26 1.38 -34.31
N ALA A 179 -1.05 1.81 -33.93
CA ALA A 179 0.05 2.04 -34.86
C ALA A 179 1.20 1.05 -34.61
N LYS A 180 1.85 0.62 -35.68
CA LYS A 180 3.05 -0.20 -35.61
C LYS A 180 4.26 0.72 -35.55
N LEU A 181 5.00 0.66 -34.44
CA LEU A 181 6.27 1.37 -34.26
C LEU A 181 7.42 0.41 -34.50
N SER A 182 8.22 0.66 -35.52
CA SER A 182 9.50 -0.01 -35.72
C SER A 182 10.53 0.50 -34.70
N ILE A 183 10.85 -0.28 -33.66
CA ILE A 183 11.81 0.09 -32.61
C ILE A 183 13.24 0.00 -33.14
N ILE A 184 13.53 -0.98 -34.01
CA ILE A 184 14.86 -1.14 -34.62
C ILE A 184 14.69 -1.21 -36.13
N LYS A 185 15.40 -0.35 -36.85
CA LYS A 185 15.46 -0.29 -38.31
C LYS A 185 16.91 -0.36 -38.75
N ASP A 186 17.22 -1.34 -39.59
CA ASP A 186 18.50 -1.45 -40.31
C ASP A 186 19.76 -1.44 -39.43
N VAL A 187 19.65 -1.82 -38.16
CA VAL A 187 20.82 -1.89 -37.28
C VAL A 187 21.62 -3.13 -37.67
N SER A 188 22.87 -2.87 -38.07
CA SER A 188 23.87 -3.88 -38.35
C SER A 188 24.96 -3.79 -37.28
N GLY A 189 25.29 -4.90 -36.65
CA GLY A 189 26.23 -4.90 -35.53
C GLY A 189 26.99 -6.20 -35.40
N LEU A 190 28.00 -6.19 -34.53
CA LEU A 190 28.87 -7.33 -34.29
C LEU A 190 28.81 -7.70 -32.80
N ILE A 191 28.18 -8.84 -32.51
CA ILE A 191 28.15 -9.41 -31.17
C ILE A 191 29.45 -10.19 -30.97
N LYS A 192 30.31 -9.69 -30.08
CA LYS A 192 31.58 -10.36 -29.71
C LYS A 192 31.30 -11.56 -28.79
N PRO A 193 32.15 -12.61 -28.82
CA PRO A 193 31.96 -13.81 -28.01
C PRO A 193 32.06 -13.52 -26.50
N GLY A 194 31.20 -14.18 -25.71
CA GLY A 194 30.98 -13.92 -24.27
C GLY A 194 32.19 -14.14 -23.35
N ARG A 195 33.23 -14.87 -23.78
CA ARG A 195 34.45 -15.13 -23.01
C ARG A 195 35.18 -13.87 -22.54
N ASN A 196 35.07 -12.75 -23.28
CA ASN A 196 35.71 -11.49 -22.86
C ASN A 196 34.90 -10.79 -21.76
N ASN A 197 33.57 -10.90 -21.76
CA ASN A 197 32.73 -10.32 -20.72
C ASN A 197 32.90 -11.08 -19.40
N GLU A 198 33.02 -12.41 -19.45
CA GLU A 198 33.30 -13.23 -18.25
C GLU A 198 34.64 -12.82 -17.60
N LYS A 199 35.68 -12.55 -18.40
CA LYS A 199 36.98 -12.07 -17.90
C LYS A 199 36.92 -10.66 -17.30
N ILE A 200 36.12 -9.76 -17.88
CA ILE A 200 35.93 -8.40 -17.37
C ILE A 200 35.14 -8.44 -16.06
N VAL A 201 34.08 -9.24 -15.99
CA VAL A 201 33.29 -9.45 -14.76
C VAL A 201 34.16 -10.05 -13.66
N GLN A 202 35.00 -11.05 -13.96
CA GLN A 202 35.98 -11.60 -13.01
C GLN A 202 37.00 -10.57 -12.52
N LYS A 203 37.49 -9.69 -13.42
CA LYS A 203 38.40 -8.61 -13.03
C LYS A 203 37.73 -7.57 -12.13
N LEU A 204 36.45 -7.28 -12.37
CA LEU A 204 35.68 -6.29 -11.62
C LEU A 204 35.05 -6.85 -10.33
N SER A 205 34.92 -8.17 -10.21
CA SER A 205 34.39 -8.83 -9.01
C SER A 205 35.40 -8.93 -7.88
N ILE A 206 36.69 -8.72 -8.16
CA ILE A 206 37.75 -8.75 -7.16
C ILE A 206 38.01 -7.31 -6.71
N PRO A 207 37.67 -6.92 -5.47
CA PRO A 207 37.97 -5.59 -4.95
C PRO A 207 39.48 -5.34 -4.96
N SER A 208 39.92 -4.12 -5.29
CA SER A 208 41.35 -3.81 -5.36
C SER A 208 42.00 -3.97 -3.98
N THR A 209 43.09 -4.73 -3.93
CA THR A 209 43.82 -5.09 -2.71
C THR A 209 44.25 -3.84 -1.94
N GLY A 210 43.54 -3.51 -0.87
CA GLY A 210 43.87 -2.38 0.03
C GLY A 210 42.76 -1.37 0.32
N SER A 211 41.60 -1.42 -0.35
CA SER A 211 40.48 -0.53 -0.01
C SER A 211 39.71 -1.04 1.21
N LYS A 212 39.97 -0.44 2.38
CA LYS A 212 39.05 -0.54 3.53
C LYS A 212 37.90 0.43 3.28
N ASP A 213 36.79 -0.07 2.76
CA ASP A 213 35.57 0.70 2.59
C ASP A 213 34.95 1.01 3.96
N HIS A 214 35.44 2.06 4.61
CA HIS A 214 34.89 2.55 5.87
C HIS A 214 33.83 3.60 5.57
N PHE A 215 32.59 3.15 5.35
CA PHE A 215 31.46 4.06 5.23
C PHE A 215 31.11 4.63 6.61
N ARG A 216 31.12 5.96 6.74
CA ARG A 216 30.90 6.69 8.01
C ARG A 216 29.45 6.62 8.51
N SER A 217 28.50 6.25 7.64
CA SER A 217 27.07 6.14 7.93
C SER A 217 26.40 5.11 7.04
N CYS A 218 25.29 4.50 7.50
CA CYS A 218 24.49 3.57 6.68
C CYS A 218 23.85 4.22 5.43
N PHE A 219 23.77 5.55 5.38
CA PHE A 219 23.21 6.31 4.26
C PHE A 219 24.16 7.43 3.85
N SER A 220 24.18 7.78 2.55
CA SER A 220 25.07 8.79 1.97
C SER A 220 24.65 10.24 2.24
N LEU A 221 23.38 10.49 2.56
CA LEU A 221 22.80 11.83 2.75
C LEU A 221 22.11 11.98 4.13
N SER A 222 21.91 13.23 4.56
CA SER A 222 21.18 13.55 5.79
C SER A 222 19.69 13.16 5.70
N GLY A 223 19.03 12.97 6.85
CA GLY A 223 17.61 12.56 6.88
C GLY A 223 16.66 13.54 6.19
N TRP A 224 16.96 14.84 6.24
CA TRP A 224 16.16 15.88 5.58
C TRP A 224 16.29 15.85 4.05
N GLU A 225 17.51 15.66 3.54
CA GLU A 225 17.75 15.52 2.10
C GLU A 225 17.10 14.25 1.54
N GLN A 226 17.14 13.16 2.32
CA GLN A 226 16.41 11.93 2.00
C GLN A 226 14.90 12.20 1.90
N TYR A 227 14.32 12.91 2.88
CA TYR A 227 12.90 13.28 2.84
C TYR A 227 12.56 14.13 1.62
N LYS A 228 13.33 15.18 1.33
CA LYS A 228 13.10 16.04 0.15
C LYS A 228 13.16 15.26 -1.16
N SER A 229 14.12 14.34 -1.27
CA SER A 229 14.29 13.48 -2.45
C SER A 229 13.14 12.47 -2.58
N CYS A 230 12.70 11.88 -1.46
CA CYS A 230 11.52 11.01 -1.44
C CYS A 230 10.25 11.79 -1.79
N LEU A 231 10.07 13.01 -1.26
CA LEU A 231 8.93 13.87 -1.55
C LEU A 231 8.88 14.24 -3.04
N TRP A 232 10.02 14.61 -3.62
CA TRP A 232 10.13 14.86 -5.06
C TRP A 232 9.76 13.62 -5.89
N LYS A 233 10.28 12.44 -5.50
CA LYS A 233 9.94 11.16 -6.14
C LYS A 233 8.44 10.89 -6.05
N GLN A 234 7.84 11.07 -4.88
CA GLN A 234 6.42 10.80 -4.67
C GLN A 234 5.52 11.77 -5.40
N GLN A 235 5.83 13.07 -5.38
CA GLN A 235 5.09 14.07 -6.13
C GLN A 235 5.10 13.75 -7.62
N LEU A 236 6.25 13.31 -8.15
CA LEU A 236 6.38 12.90 -9.54
C LEU A 236 5.62 11.60 -9.83
N SER A 237 5.63 10.63 -8.90
CA SER A 237 4.86 9.39 -8.98
C SER A 237 3.37 9.69 -9.09
N TYR A 238 2.82 10.48 -8.15
CA TYR A 238 1.41 10.86 -8.08
C TYR A 238 0.94 11.65 -9.30
N TRP A 239 1.80 12.54 -9.81
CA TRP A 239 1.52 13.29 -11.03
C TRP A 239 1.53 12.41 -12.28
N ARG A 240 2.42 11.40 -12.33
CA ARG A 240 2.55 10.44 -13.44
C ARG A 240 1.63 9.22 -13.32
N SER A 241 0.91 9.07 -12.21
CA SER A 241 -0.12 8.05 -12.00
C SER A 241 -1.52 8.69 -11.97
N PRO A 242 -1.97 9.30 -13.07
CA PRO A 242 -3.20 10.08 -13.09
C PRO A 242 -4.44 9.21 -12.87
N SER A 243 -4.40 7.91 -13.18
CA SER A 243 -5.52 6.99 -12.89
C SER A 243 -5.91 6.98 -11.41
N TYR A 244 -4.96 7.14 -10.49
CA TYR A 244 -5.24 7.14 -9.06
C TYR A 244 -5.92 8.45 -8.62
N ASN A 245 -5.29 9.59 -8.90
CA ASN A 245 -5.78 10.90 -8.45
C ASN A 245 -7.01 11.38 -9.23
N LEU A 246 -7.08 11.13 -10.54
CA LEU A 246 -8.21 11.52 -11.37
C LEU A 246 -9.48 10.74 -11.01
N THR A 247 -9.37 9.43 -10.78
CA THR A 247 -10.54 8.62 -10.37
C THR A 247 -11.09 9.08 -9.03
N ARG A 248 -10.22 9.43 -8.07
CA ARG A 248 -10.65 9.99 -6.78
C ARG A 248 -11.37 11.34 -6.93
N LEU A 249 -10.82 12.24 -7.75
CA LEU A 249 -11.41 13.55 -8.02
C LEU A 249 -12.79 13.42 -8.72
N MET A 250 -12.86 12.58 -9.75
CA MET A 250 -14.09 12.32 -10.50
C MET A 250 -15.16 11.70 -9.62
N PHE A 251 -14.78 10.71 -8.81
CA PHE A 251 -15.70 10.08 -7.87
C PHE A 251 -16.24 11.08 -6.84
N ALA A 252 -15.38 11.92 -6.27
CA ALA A 252 -15.79 12.95 -5.32
C ALA A 252 -16.74 13.98 -5.95
N PHE A 253 -16.46 14.41 -7.18
CA PHE A 253 -17.34 15.31 -7.93
C PHE A 253 -18.72 14.66 -8.19
N MET A 254 -18.75 13.44 -8.74
CA MET A 254 -20.02 12.77 -9.03
C MET A 254 -20.83 12.46 -7.76
N SER A 255 -20.16 11.99 -6.71
CA SER A 255 -20.82 11.75 -5.42
C SER A 255 -21.34 13.04 -4.79
N SER A 256 -20.60 14.15 -4.87
CA SER A 256 -21.09 15.45 -4.37
C SER A 256 -22.38 15.90 -5.07
N LEU A 257 -22.51 15.70 -6.38
CA LEU A 257 -23.73 16.00 -7.12
C LEU A 257 -24.89 15.09 -6.69
N ILE A 258 -24.64 13.79 -6.55
CA ILE A 258 -25.66 12.83 -6.11
C ILE A 258 -26.16 13.18 -4.71
N PHE A 259 -25.27 13.42 -3.75
CA PHE A 259 -25.64 13.82 -2.39
C PHE A 259 -26.36 15.17 -2.36
N GLY A 260 -25.88 16.14 -3.14
CA GLY A 260 -26.52 17.45 -3.24
C GLY A 260 -27.93 17.38 -3.83
N LEU A 261 -28.17 16.51 -4.81
CA LEU A 261 -29.50 16.29 -5.40
C LEU A 261 -30.42 15.49 -4.46
N LEU A 262 -29.89 14.48 -3.78
CA LEU A 262 -30.67 13.60 -2.92
C LEU A 262 -31.22 14.33 -1.68
N PHE A 263 -30.44 15.26 -1.13
CA PHE A 263 -30.81 16.05 0.05
C PHE A 263 -31.09 17.52 -0.29
N TRP A 264 -31.61 17.78 -1.49
CA TRP A 264 -31.84 19.12 -2.00
C TRP A 264 -32.65 19.99 -1.03
N GLN A 265 -32.04 21.09 -0.57
CA GLN A 265 -32.64 22.09 0.33
C GLN A 265 -33.21 21.56 1.66
N GLN A 266 -32.84 20.36 2.10
CA GLN A 266 -33.35 19.79 3.35
C GLN A 266 -32.72 20.44 4.60
N GLY A 267 -31.57 21.12 4.47
CA GLY A 267 -30.79 21.63 5.60
C GLY A 267 -31.47 22.71 6.46
N LYS A 268 -32.54 23.36 5.97
CA LYS A 268 -33.31 24.38 6.70
C LYS A 268 -34.65 23.86 7.23
N ASN A 269 -35.07 22.67 6.84
CA ASN A 269 -36.33 22.09 7.28
C ASN A 269 -36.13 21.44 8.65
N ILE A 270 -36.37 22.20 9.72
CA ILE A 270 -36.04 21.81 11.11
C ILE A 270 -37.29 21.53 11.97
N ASN A 271 -38.48 21.75 11.41
CA ASN A 271 -39.74 21.78 12.18
C ASN A 271 -40.11 20.43 12.83
N ASP A 272 -39.73 19.32 12.20
CA ASP A 272 -40.09 17.97 12.61
C ASP A 272 -38.87 17.15 13.04
N GLU A 273 -39.07 16.28 14.03
CA GLU A 273 -38.08 15.28 14.47
C GLU A 273 -37.52 14.46 13.29
N GLN A 274 -38.39 14.04 12.37
CA GLN A 274 -38.00 13.28 11.18
C GLN A 274 -37.08 14.09 10.24
N SER A 275 -37.31 15.40 10.13
CA SER A 275 -36.48 16.26 9.29
C SER A 275 -35.08 16.42 9.90
N MET A 276 -34.97 16.51 11.22
CA MET A 276 -33.68 16.49 11.91
C MET A 276 -32.94 15.17 11.75
N PHE A 277 -33.62 14.03 11.82
CA PHE A 277 -33.00 12.74 11.52
C PHE A 277 -32.55 12.63 10.07
N THR A 278 -33.27 13.23 9.13
CA THR A 278 -32.88 13.26 7.72
C THR A 278 -31.59 14.06 7.53
N ILE A 279 -31.48 15.23 8.18
CA ILE A 279 -30.27 16.05 8.18
C ILE A 279 -29.10 15.28 8.80
N PHE A 280 -29.28 14.72 10.00
CA PHE A 280 -28.21 14.00 10.69
C PHE A 280 -27.78 12.74 9.90
N GLY A 281 -28.75 12.04 9.31
CA GLY A 281 -28.52 10.90 8.42
C GLY A 281 -27.78 11.27 7.13
N SER A 282 -28.02 12.48 6.59
CA SER A 282 -27.29 12.99 5.42
C SER A 282 -25.80 13.20 5.73
N MET A 283 -25.48 13.78 6.89
CA MET A 283 -24.10 13.98 7.35
C MET A 283 -23.39 12.65 7.56
N PHE A 284 -24.05 11.73 8.28
CA PHE A 284 -23.56 10.36 8.49
C PHE A 284 -23.27 9.64 7.18
N SER A 285 -24.22 9.68 6.24
CA SER A 285 -24.09 9.01 4.95
C SER A 285 -22.97 9.61 4.12
N ALA A 286 -22.82 10.94 4.09
CA ALA A 286 -21.74 11.62 3.37
C ALA A 286 -20.36 11.25 3.93
N VAL A 287 -20.19 11.31 5.27
CA VAL A 287 -18.94 10.97 5.96
C VAL A 287 -18.51 9.54 5.69
N MET A 288 -19.41 8.57 5.89
CA MET A 288 -19.10 7.16 5.71
C MET A 288 -18.87 6.82 4.23
N PHE A 289 -19.73 7.29 3.34
CA PHE A 289 -19.63 6.98 1.92
C PHE A 289 -18.36 7.52 1.29
N LEU A 290 -18.02 8.80 1.51
CA LEU A 290 -16.78 9.37 0.97
C LEU A 290 -15.55 8.79 1.64
N GLY A 291 -15.60 8.60 2.96
CA GLY A 291 -14.49 8.04 3.73
C GLY A 291 -14.07 6.66 3.20
N ILE A 292 -15.01 5.74 3.09
CA ILE A 292 -14.77 4.38 2.59
C ILE A 292 -14.23 4.41 1.15
N ASN A 293 -14.82 5.25 0.29
CA ASN A 293 -14.42 5.33 -1.12
C ASN A 293 -13.08 6.07 -1.34
N ILE A 294 -12.61 6.86 -0.39
CA ILE A 294 -11.23 7.39 -0.40
C ILE A 294 -10.23 6.35 0.10
N CYS A 295 -10.59 5.54 1.10
CA CYS A 295 -9.70 4.51 1.64
C CYS A 295 -9.50 3.32 0.68
N SER A 296 -10.54 2.87 -0.01
CA SER A 296 -10.50 1.72 -0.92
C SER A 296 -9.40 1.77 -2.00
N PRO A 297 -9.26 2.84 -2.81
CA PRO A 297 -8.23 2.91 -3.86
C PRO A 297 -6.81 3.09 -3.33
N VAL A 298 -6.64 3.63 -2.12
CA VAL A 298 -5.31 3.80 -1.47
C VAL A 298 -4.67 2.43 -1.20
N ILE A 299 -5.49 1.44 -0.84
CA ILE A 299 -5.01 0.09 -0.47
C ILE A 299 -4.14 -0.56 -1.57
N PRO A 300 -4.65 -0.77 -2.80
CA PRO A 300 -3.86 -1.37 -3.87
C PRO A 300 -2.75 -0.44 -4.36
N PHE A 301 -2.92 0.88 -4.30
CA PHE A 301 -1.90 1.84 -4.71
C PHE A 301 -0.66 1.78 -3.80
N ILE A 302 -0.83 1.85 -2.48
CA ILE A 302 0.28 1.75 -1.53
C ILE A 302 0.88 0.35 -1.52
N ALA A 303 0.09 -0.69 -1.81
CA ALA A 303 0.61 -2.06 -1.85
C ALA A 303 1.61 -2.27 -3.01
N THR A 304 1.39 -1.64 -4.17
CA THR A 304 2.36 -1.71 -5.28
C THR A 304 3.63 -0.93 -4.91
N GLU A 305 3.50 0.26 -4.36
CA GLU A 305 4.65 1.06 -3.90
C GLU A 305 5.45 0.36 -2.81
N LYS A 306 4.79 -0.30 -1.85
CA LYS A 306 5.41 -1.11 -0.79
C LYS A 306 6.45 -2.08 -1.34
N THR A 307 6.17 -2.72 -2.49
CA THR A 307 7.10 -3.66 -3.11
C THR A 307 8.37 -2.99 -3.65
N VAL A 308 8.26 -1.75 -4.11
CA VAL A 308 9.37 -0.95 -4.62
C VAL A 308 10.23 -0.47 -3.46
N ILE A 309 9.61 0.04 -2.39
CA ILE A 309 10.32 0.54 -1.20
C ILE A 309 11.12 -0.57 -0.54
N TYR A 310 10.57 -1.77 -0.44
CA TYR A 310 11.33 -2.89 0.12
C TYR A 310 12.62 -3.13 -0.69
N ARG A 311 12.57 -3.08 -2.03
CA ARG A 311 13.77 -3.20 -2.89
C ARG A 311 14.75 -2.04 -2.69
N GLU A 312 14.27 -0.80 -2.68
CA GLU A 312 15.11 0.39 -2.51
C GLU A 312 15.75 0.44 -1.11
N ARG A 313 15.03 -0.03 -0.09
CA ARG A 313 15.52 -0.15 1.29
C ARG A 313 16.57 -1.25 1.43
N PHE A 314 16.39 -2.39 0.75
CA PHE A 314 17.43 -3.43 0.71
C PHE A 314 18.71 -2.97 0.03
N ALA A 315 18.60 -2.07 -0.95
CA ALA A 315 19.75 -1.41 -1.58
C ALA A 315 20.37 -0.28 -0.73
N GLY A 316 19.81 0.01 0.46
CA GLY A 316 20.33 1.04 1.34
C GLY A 316 20.15 2.47 0.83
N MET A 317 19.18 2.73 -0.07
CA MET A 317 19.06 4.04 -0.73
C MET A 317 18.55 5.16 0.21
N TYR A 318 17.61 4.84 1.11
CA TYR A 318 17.03 5.82 2.05
C TYR A 318 16.38 5.13 3.27
N SER A 319 16.15 5.90 4.34
CA SER A 319 15.48 5.44 5.56
C SER A 319 13.96 5.29 5.39
N SER A 320 13.37 4.31 6.06
CA SER A 320 11.92 4.08 6.03
C SER A 320 11.11 5.30 6.46
N TRP A 321 11.57 6.03 7.48
CA TRP A 321 10.89 7.23 7.98
C TRP A 321 10.84 8.34 6.94
N ALA A 322 11.92 8.53 6.17
CA ALA A 322 11.97 9.55 5.12
C ALA A 322 10.92 9.30 4.03
N TYR A 323 10.71 8.03 3.65
CA TYR A 323 9.65 7.65 2.73
C TYR A 323 8.25 7.85 3.35
N SER A 324 8.03 7.40 4.58
CA SER A 324 6.71 7.45 5.20
C SER A 324 6.19 8.88 5.34
N PHE A 325 7.05 9.80 5.79
CA PHE A 325 6.68 11.22 5.87
C PHE A 325 6.42 11.80 4.48
N ALA A 326 7.27 11.49 3.49
CA ALA A 326 7.05 11.94 2.12
C ALA A 326 5.69 11.47 1.57
N GLN A 327 5.32 10.20 1.82
CA GLN A 327 4.04 9.66 1.39
C GLN A 327 2.85 10.39 2.01
N VAL A 328 2.88 10.60 3.32
CA VAL A 328 1.82 11.28 4.07
C VAL A 328 1.65 12.72 3.58
N THR A 329 2.76 13.42 3.32
CA THR A 329 2.75 14.80 2.83
C THR A 329 2.22 14.93 1.40
N VAL A 330 2.52 13.98 0.50
CA VAL A 330 2.01 14.04 -0.88
C VAL A 330 0.49 13.87 -0.94
N GLU A 331 -0.10 13.05 -0.06
CA GLU A 331 -1.57 12.84 -0.03
C GLU A 331 -2.36 14.08 0.42
N LEU A 332 -1.77 14.92 1.29
CA LEU A 332 -2.43 16.06 1.94
C LEU A 332 -3.06 17.07 0.95
N PRO A 333 -2.34 17.62 -0.06
CA PRO A 333 -2.93 18.58 -1.00
C PRO A 333 -4.06 18.00 -1.86
N TYR A 334 -3.97 16.72 -2.24
CA TYR A 334 -5.02 16.06 -3.02
C TYR A 334 -6.29 15.85 -2.19
N LEU A 335 -6.13 15.42 -0.93
CA LEU A 335 -7.25 15.24 -0.01
C LEU A 335 -7.96 16.56 0.33
N LEU A 336 -7.20 17.64 0.54
CA LEU A 336 -7.77 18.97 0.74
C LEU A 336 -8.55 19.45 -0.49
N THR A 337 -8.02 19.21 -1.69
CA THR A 337 -8.70 19.57 -2.95
C THR A 337 -10.01 18.80 -3.12
N VAL A 338 -10.01 17.50 -2.78
CA VAL A 338 -11.21 16.67 -2.81
C VAL A 338 -12.25 17.15 -1.79
N ALA A 339 -11.83 17.44 -0.55
CA ALA A 339 -12.71 17.98 0.49
C ALA A 339 -13.29 19.35 0.09
N PHE A 340 -12.49 20.19 -0.56
CA PHE A 340 -12.90 21.50 -1.05
C PHE A 340 -13.99 21.39 -2.11
N ILE A 341 -13.76 20.59 -3.15
CA ILE A 341 -14.75 20.34 -4.21
C ILE A 341 -16.06 19.81 -3.63
N PHE A 342 -15.96 18.82 -2.73
CA PHE A 342 -17.13 18.24 -2.10
C PHE A 342 -17.93 19.28 -1.29
N THR A 343 -17.24 20.12 -0.52
CA THR A 343 -17.87 21.16 0.31
C THR A 343 -18.54 22.23 -0.53
N VAL A 344 -17.86 22.75 -1.55
CA VAL A 344 -18.38 23.81 -2.41
C VAL A 344 -19.67 23.39 -3.13
N ILE A 345 -19.79 22.11 -3.47
CA ILE A 345 -20.97 21.58 -4.16
C ILE A 345 -22.07 21.20 -3.15
N THR A 346 -21.77 20.38 -2.15
CA THR A 346 -22.80 19.83 -1.26
C THR A 346 -23.37 20.85 -0.29
N TYR A 347 -22.56 21.78 0.22
CA TYR A 347 -23.01 22.73 1.22
C TYR A 347 -24.18 23.61 0.75
N PRO A 348 -24.10 24.29 -0.43
CA PRO A 348 -25.22 25.07 -0.94
C PRO A 348 -26.37 24.19 -1.46
N MET A 349 -26.11 23.01 -2.04
CA MET A 349 -27.17 22.14 -2.57
C MET A 349 -28.06 21.54 -1.47
N ILE A 350 -27.47 21.12 -0.35
CA ILE A 350 -28.22 20.66 0.83
C ILE A 350 -28.96 21.84 1.50
N GLY A 351 -28.45 23.05 1.32
CA GLY A 351 -29.09 24.27 1.81
C GLY A 351 -28.74 24.60 3.25
N TYR A 352 -27.55 24.25 3.73
CA TYR A 352 -27.08 24.65 5.07
C TYR A 352 -26.99 26.19 5.23
N TYR A 353 -26.90 26.66 6.48
CA TYR A 353 -26.81 28.08 6.80
C TYR A 353 -25.50 28.69 6.31
N LEU A 354 -25.56 29.60 5.32
CA LEU A 354 -24.40 30.25 4.70
C LEU A 354 -23.67 31.26 5.61
N SER A 355 -23.05 30.76 6.69
CA SER A 355 -22.15 31.51 7.57
C SER A 355 -20.72 31.04 7.35
N ALA A 356 -19.76 31.97 7.26
CA ALA A 356 -18.34 31.66 7.07
C ALA A 356 -17.80 30.70 8.15
N TYR A 357 -18.25 30.88 9.39
CA TYR A 357 -17.92 30.00 10.52
C TYR A 357 -18.42 28.56 10.30
N LYS A 358 -19.69 28.41 9.92
CA LYS A 358 -20.33 27.10 9.71
C LYS A 358 -19.75 26.37 8.49
N VAL A 359 -19.47 27.09 7.41
CA VAL A 359 -18.82 26.54 6.21
C VAL A 359 -17.40 26.06 6.54
N PHE A 360 -16.63 26.86 7.29
CA PHE A 360 -15.27 26.49 7.69
C PHE A 360 -15.25 25.20 8.52
N TRP A 361 -16.14 25.07 9.51
CA TRP A 361 -16.26 23.85 10.31
C TRP A 361 -16.62 22.62 9.48
N TYR A 362 -17.55 22.77 8.53
CA TYR A 362 -17.90 21.69 7.62
C TYR A 362 -16.71 21.27 6.76
N PHE A 363 -16.01 22.22 6.13
CA PHE A 363 -14.81 21.96 5.33
C PHE A 363 -13.72 21.29 6.17
N TYR A 364 -13.48 21.78 7.38
CA TYR A 364 -12.47 21.28 8.29
C TYR A 364 -12.76 19.85 8.76
N ALA A 365 -13.99 19.57 9.20
CA ALA A 365 -14.42 18.25 9.61
C ALA A 365 -14.37 17.24 8.45
N MET A 366 -14.81 17.64 7.26
CA MET A 366 -14.70 16.82 6.05
C MET A 366 -13.24 16.57 5.66
N SER A 367 -12.38 17.59 5.71
CA SER A 367 -10.95 17.45 5.40
C SER A 367 -10.25 16.46 6.34
N CYS A 368 -10.43 16.63 7.66
CA CYS A 368 -9.86 15.72 8.65
C CYS A 368 -10.39 14.29 8.45
N THR A 369 -11.66 14.16 8.08
CA THR A 369 -12.31 12.88 7.78
C THR A 369 -11.64 12.15 6.63
N LEU A 370 -11.47 12.81 5.49
CA LEU A 370 -10.81 12.19 4.35
C LEU A 370 -9.35 11.85 4.65
N MET A 371 -8.67 12.66 5.47
CA MET A 371 -7.29 12.39 5.92
C MET A 371 -7.20 11.13 6.78
N TYR A 372 -8.01 10.98 7.83
CA TYR A 372 -7.91 9.78 8.67
C TYR A 372 -8.33 8.52 7.93
N PHE A 373 -9.34 8.59 7.03
CA PHE A 373 -9.73 7.43 6.22
C PHE A 373 -8.61 7.00 5.26
N ASN A 374 -7.95 7.96 4.59
CA ASN A 374 -6.83 7.67 3.72
C ASN A 374 -5.65 7.04 4.48
N TYR A 375 -5.25 7.66 5.61
CA TYR A 375 -4.12 7.20 6.41
C TYR A 375 -4.38 5.88 7.12
N MET A 376 -5.63 5.61 7.51
CA MET A 376 -6.05 4.29 7.96
C MET A 376 -5.86 3.24 6.86
N GLY A 377 -6.21 3.54 5.60
CA GLY A 377 -5.94 2.66 4.45
C GLY A 377 -4.46 2.35 4.29
N MET A 378 -3.60 3.37 4.36
CA MET A 378 -2.14 3.19 4.32
C MET A 378 -1.63 2.32 5.47
N MET A 379 -2.10 2.57 6.69
CA MET A 379 -1.77 1.78 7.88
C MET A 379 -2.16 0.31 7.70
N LEU A 380 -3.38 0.02 7.22
CA LEU A 380 -3.86 -1.35 7.01
C LEU A 380 -3.02 -2.13 5.98
N VAL A 381 -2.57 -1.47 4.91
CA VAL A 381 -1.66 -2.07 3.91
C VAL A 381 -0.29 -2.37 4.50
N SER A 382 0.20 -1.50 5.39
CA SER A 382 1.48 -1.68 6.06
C SER A 382 1.45 -2.81 7.10
N LEU A 383 0.29 -3.07 7.70
CA LEU A 383 0.05 -4.14 8.67
C LEU A 383 -0.11 -5.53 8.04
N THR A 384 -0.48 -5.60 6.76
CA THR A 384 -0.91 -6.83 6.11
C THR A 384 0.03 -7.26 4.97
N PRO A 385 0.17 -8.58 4.72
CA PRO A 385 1.03 -9.08 3.65
C PRO A 385 0.42 -8.91 2.25
N ASN A 386 -0.91 -9.00 2.14
CA ASN A 386 -1.64 -9.03 0.87
C ASN A 386 -2.75 -7.97 0.86
N THR A 387 -3.02 -7.39 -0.32
CA THR A 387 -4.09 -6.40 -0.55
C THR A 387 -5.47 -6.94 -0.17
N GLN A 388 -5.73 -8.22 -0.41
CA GLN A 388 -7.02 -8.85 -0.06
C GLN A 388 -7.23 -8.88 1.45
N VAL A 389 -6.19 -9.20 2.23
CA VAL A 389 -6.27 -9.21 3.69
C VAL A 389 -6.44 -7.78 4.22
N ALA A 390 -5.75 -6.82 3.61
CA ALA A 390 -5.94 -5.39 3.92
C ALA A 390 -7.39 -4.96 3.72
N ALA A 391 -8.01 -5.35 2.59
CA ALA A 391 -9.40 -5.00 2.27
C ALA A 391 -10.40 -5.64 3.23
N ILE A 392 -10.21 -6.91 3.62
CA ILE A 392 -11.06 -7.58 4.62
C ILE A 392 -10.92 -6.92 6.00
N THR A 393 -9.70 -6.53 6.37
CA THR A 393 -9.47 -5.84 7.66
C THR A 393 -10.08 -4.44 7.62
N ALA A 394 -10.00 -3.75 6.48
CA ALA A 394 -10.63 -2.46 6.27
C ALA A 394 -12.15 -2.55 6.39
N SER A 395 -12.80 -3.55 5.78
CA SER A 395 -14.26 -3.71 5.88
C SER A 395 -14.72 -3.93 7.31
N ALA A 396 -14.03 -4.77 8.08
CA ALA A 396 -14.30 -4.95 9.51
C ALA A 396 -14.15 -3.64 10.31
N THR A 397 -13.14 -2.85 9.98
CA THR A 397 -12.89 -1.55 10.61
C THR A 397 -14.00 -0.54 10.27
N TYR A 398 -14.45 -0.51 9.01
CA TYR A 398 -15.58 0.34 8.60
C TYR A 398 -16.86 -0.03 9.34
N THR A 399 -17.15 -1.32 9.52
CA THR A 399 -18.34 -1.77 10.25
C THR A 399 -18.33 -1.27 11.70
N LEU A 400 -17.17 -1.33 12.37
CA LEU A 400 -17.01 -0.79 13.73
C LEU A 400 -17.22 0.73 13.75
N MET A 401 -16.58 1.46 12.84
CA MET A 401 -16.74 2.91 12.72
C MET A 401 -18.17 3.33 12.36
N ASN A 402 -18.89 2.49 11.61
CA ASN A 402 -20.28 2.70 11.24
C ASN A 402 -21.20 2.58 12.46
N LEU A 403 -21.03 1.50 13.24
CA LEU A 403 -21.86 1.17 14.39
C LEU A 403 -21.73 2.21 15.51
N PHE A 404 -20.51 2.65 15.81
CA PHE A 404 -20.20 3.61 16.87
C PHE A 404 -20.07 5.06 16.39
N SER A 405 -20.61 5.38 15.22
CA SER A 405 -20.61 6.73 14.66
C SER A 405 -21.49 7.74 15.43
N GLY A 406 -22.40 7.28 16.30
CA GLY A 406 -23.33 8.14 17.04
C GLY A 406 -24.68 8.38 16.36
N PHE A 407 -24.81 8.01 15.07
CA PHE A 407 -26.09 8.05 14.36
C PHE A 407 -26.94 6.80 14.61
N LEU A 408 -26.37 5.60 14.38
CA LEU A 408 -27.09 4.32 14.56
C LEU A 408 -27.39 4.02 16.03
N ILE A 409 -26.43 4.29 16.90
CA ILE A 409 -26.56 4.16 18.35
C ILE A 409 -26.13 5.49 18.98
N PRO A 410 -27.07 6.26 19.54
CA PRO A 410 -26.74 7.53 20.19
C PRO A 410 -25.88 7.31 21.44
N GLN A 411 -24.96 8.23 21.71
CA GLN A 411 -24.00 8.14 22.83
C GLN A 411 -24.65 7.80 24.18
N PRO A 412 -25.80 8.41 24.60
CA PRO A 412 -26.38 8.14 25.92
C PRO A 412 -26.93 6.72 26.09
N ARG A 413 -27.25 6.03 24.98
CA ARG A 413 -27.79 4.66 25.00
C ARG A 413 -26.72 3.58 25.05
N ILE A 414 -25.45 3.94 24.89
CA ILE A 414 -24.33 3.00 24.92
C ILE A 414 -24.03 2.62 26.38
N PRO A 415 -23.95 1.32 26.72
CA PRO A 415 -23.54 0.89 28.04
C PRO A 415 -22.18 1.49 28.43
N LYS A 416 -22.02 1.91 29.69
CA LYS A 416 -20.81 2.62 30.17
C LYS A 416 -19.51 1.87 29.87
N TRP A 417 -19.53 0.53 29.86
CA TRP A 417 -18.36 -0.29 29.56
C TRP A 417 -17.98 -0.37 28.06
N TRP A 418 -18.86 0.03 27.13
CA TRP A 418 -18.58 0.11 25.68
C TRP A 418 -18.30 1.55 25.21
N LEU A 419 -18.45 2.53 26.09
CA LEU A 419 -18.31 3.95 25.75
C LEU A 419 -16.90 4.33 25.26
N TRP A 420 -15.85 3.65 25.72
CA TRP A 420 -14.49 3.89 25.23
C TRP A 420 -14.34 3.61 23.73
N LEU A 421 -15.10 2.65 23.19
CA LEU A 421 -15.05 2.29 21.76
C LEU A 421 -15.68 3.39 20.91
N PHE A 422 -16.72 4.05 21.42
CA PHE A 422 -17.31 5.24 20.81
C PHE A 422 -16.28 6.38 20.68
N TYR A 423 -15.49 6.63 21.73
CA TYR A 423 -14.44 7.66 21.68
C TYR A 423 -13.22 7.26 20.85
N LEU A 424 -12.97 5.97 20.67
CA LEU A 424 -11.89 5.46 19.81
C LEU A 424 -12.24 5.61 18.32
N CYS A 425 -13.52 5.63 17.95
CA CYS A 425 -13.96 5.77 16.57
C CYS A 425 -13.87 7.24 16.12
N PRO A 426 -13.09 7.58 15.07
CA PRO A 426 -12.96 8.96 14.60
C PRO A 426 -14.26 9.51 13.99
N THR A 427 -15.13 8.64 13.48
CA THR A 427 -16.42 8.98 12.87
C THR A 427 -17.40 9.59 13.86
N SER A 428 -17.33 9.21 15.14
CA SER A 428 -18.18 9.80 16.20
C SER A 428 -17.85 11.27 16.41
N TRP A 429 -16.57 11.60 16.47
CA TRP A 429 -16.08 12.98 16.59
C TRP A 429 -16.40 13.82 15.35
N THR A 430 -16.29 13.26 14.15
CA THR A 430 -16.69 13.95 12.93
C THR A 430 -18.16 14.34 12.99
N LEU A 431 -19.04 13.40 13.34
CA LEU A 431 -20.48 13.66 13.35
C LEU A 431 -20.92 14.56 14.49
N HIS A 432 -20.30 14.43 15.66
CA HIS A 432 -20.45 15.39 16.74
C HIS A 432 -20.06 16.80 16.28
N GLY A 433 -18.90 16.95 15.63
CA GLY A 433 -18.43 18.24 15.13
C GLY A 433 -19.34 18.85 14.05
N LEU A 434 -19.81 18.04 13.10
CA LEU A 434 -20.72 18.49 12.04
C LEU A 434 -22.08 18.91 12.62
N LEU A 435 -22.70 18.07 13.44
CA LEU A 435 -24.02 18.35 14.01
C LEU A 435 -23.97 19.56 14.95
N SER A 436 -23.00 19.58 15.85
CA SER A 436 -22.84 20.64 16.85
C SER A 436 -22.50 22.00 16.22
N SER A 437 -21.67 22.03 15.17
CA SER A 437 -21.29 23.30 14.51
C SER A 437 -22.39 23.88 13.63
N GLN A 438 -23.25 23.04 13.04
CA GLN A 438 -24.32 23.52 12.16
C GLN A 438 -25.59 23.90 12.92
N TYR A 439 -25.96 23.13 13.96
CA TYR A 439 -27.27 23.23 14.61
C TYR A 439 -27.21 23.45 16.13
N GLY A 440 -26.02 23.33 16.76
CA GLY A 440 -25.89 23.49 18.22
C GLY A 440 -26.08 24.92 18.73
N ASP A 441 -26.01 25.92 17.85
CA ASP A 441 -26.24 27.34 18.13
C ASP A 441 -27.66 27.82 17.77
N ILE A 442 -28.53 26.91 17.29
CA ILE A 442 -29.89 27.24 16.85
C ILE A 442 -30.86 27.00 18.00
N HIS A 443 -31.61 28.03 18.38
CA HIS A 443 -32.59 27.98 19.48
C HIS A 443 -34.05 27.95 18.99
N GLU A 444 -34.28 27.55 17.73
CA GLU A 444 -35.63 27.35 17.21
C GLU A 444 -36.33 26.20 17.95
N GLU A 445 -37.65 26.30 18.10
CA GLU A 445 -38.47 25.29 18.77
C GLU A 445 -38.83 24.17 17.79
N ILE A 446 -38.68 22.93 18.24
CA ILE A 446 -39.06 21.71 17.52
C ILE A 446 -40.06 20.93 18.38
N THR A 447 -41.09 20.37 17.75
CA THR A 447 -41.91 19.33 18.37
C THR A 447 -41.22 17.97 18.23
N ALA A 448 -40.53 17.53 19.27
CA ALA A 448 -39.86 16.23 19.34
C ALA A 448 -40.48 15.38 20.45
N PHE A 449 -40.81 14.11 20.17
CA PHE A 449 -41.45 13.21 21.15
C PHE A 449 -42.70 13.79 21.85
N GLY A 450 -43.49 14.62 21.17
CA GLY A 450 -44.69 15.26 21.72
C GLY A 450 -44.44 16.41 22.70
N LYS A 451 -43.20 16.93 22.80
CA LYS A 451 -42.83 18.13 23.57
C LYS A 451 -42.15 19.17 22.67
N THR A 452 -42.37 20.45 22.94
CA THR A 452 -41.64 21.56 22.31
C THR A 452 -40.31 21.77 23.03
N ASN A 453 -39.21 21.39 22.37
CA ASN A 453 -37.85 21.57 22.86
C ASN A 453 -37.05 22.41 21.85
N THR A 454 -36.01 23.11 22.30
CA THR A 454 -35.10 23.80 21.37
C THR A 454 -34.25 22.80 20.60
N VAL A 455 -33.87 23.13 19.36
CA VAL A 455 -32.97 22.30 18.53
C VAL A 455 -31.69 21.91 19.29
N ALA A 456 -31.06 22.89 19.93
CA ALA A 456 -29.84 22.67 20.71
C ALA A 456 -30.05 21.66 21.86
N SER A 457 -31.15 21.81 22.62
CA SER A 457 -31.50 20.88 23.71
C SER A 457 -31.80 19.47 23.19
N PHE A 458 -32.53 19.35 22.07
CA PHE A 458 -32.78 18.06 21.44
C PHE A 458 -31.48 17.36 21.00
N ILE A 459 -30.54 18.11 20.42
CA ILE A 459 -29.23 17.56 20.01
C ILE A 459 -28.43 17.11 21.23
N GLU A 460 -28.39 17.91 22.29
CA GLU A 460 -27.68 17.55 23.53
C GLU A 460 -28.28 16.30 24.16
N ASP A 461 -29.61 16.24 24.31
CA ASP A 461 -30.31 15.11 24.93
C ASP A 461 -30.23 13.83 24.09
N TYR A 462 -30.38 13.94 22.77
CA TYR A 462 -30.38 12.78 21.89
C TYR A 462 -28.97 12.26 21.62
N SER A 463 -28.06 13.15 21.23
CA SER A 463 -26.73 12.76 20.74
C SER A 463 -25.62 12.90 21.77
N GLY A 464 -25.87 13.51 22.94
CA GLY A 464 -24.84 13.78 23.96
C GLY A 464 -23.84 14.87 23.56
N CYS A 465 -24.18 15.63 22.52
CA CYS A 465 -23.27 16.51 21.81
C CYS A 465 -23.33 17.95 22.35
N HIS A 466 -22.41 18.31 23.24
CA HIS A 466 -22.32 19.68 23.76
C HIS A 466 -21.57 20.63 22.80
N HIS A 467 -22.17 21.80 22.55
CA HIS A 467 -21.57 22.85 21.70
C HIS A 467 -20.28 23.42 22.31
N ASP A 468 -20.20 23.48 23.64
CA ASP A 468 -19.02 23.97 24.37
C ASP A 468 -17.76 23.12 24.16
N ARG A 469 -17.90 21.89 23.65
CA ARG A 469 -16.79 20.95 23.44
C ARG A 469 -16.22 20.98 22.02
N LEU A 470 -16.65 21.91 21.15
CA LEU A 470 -16.15 22.01 19.76
C LEU A 470 -14.62 22.10 19.67
N GLY A 471 -13.96 22.81 20.60
CA GLY A 471 -12.49 22.89 20.63
C GLY A 471 -11.82 21.52 20.86
N LEU A 472 -12.41 20.68 21.71
CA LEU A 472 -11.94 19.31 21.95
C LEU A 472 -12.15 18.44 20.71
N VAL A 473 -13.30 18.59 20.04
CA VAL A 473 -13.60 17.87 18.79
C VAL A 473 -12.57 18.20 17.72
N ALA A 474 -12.20 19.48 17.55
CA ALA A 474 -11.15 19.88 16.60
C ALA A 474 -9.79 19.24 16.93
N ALA A 475 -9.37 19.27 18.20
CA ALA A 475 -8.12 18.63 18.60
C ALA A 475 -8.13 17.12 18.26
N MET A 476 -9.22 16.41 18.58
CA MET A 476 -9.34 14.99 18.30
C MET A 476 -9.32 14.68 16.79
N LEU A 477 -10.01 15.50 15.98
CA LEU A 477 -10.05 15.32 14.52
C LEU A 477 -8.67 15.43 13.84
N ILE A 478 -7.72 16.17 14.41
CA ILE A 478 -6.33 16.23 13.92
C ILE A 478 -5.48 15.07 14.47
N ILE A 479 -5.72 14.67 15.73
CA ILE A 479 -4.97 13.59 16.39
C ILE A 479 -5.15 12.26 15.65
N PHE A 480 -6.35 11.94 15.16
CA PHE A 480 -6.60 10.68 14.45
C PHE A 480 -5.76 10.51 13.17
N PRO A 481 -5.76 11.44 12.20
CA PRO A 481 -4.86 11.40 11.06
C PRO A 481 -3.39 11.26 11.46
N LEU A 482 -2.92 12.04 12.43
CA LEU A 482 -1.52 11.98 12.89
C LEU A 482 -1.16 10.62 13.50
N THR A 483 -2.10 10.03 14.24
CA THR A 483 -1.94 8.70 14.84
C THR A 483 -1.84 7.62 13.76
N PHE A 484 -2.76 7.61 12.78
CA PHE A 484 -2.69 6.65 11.68
C PHE A 484 -1.45 6.83 10.80
N ALA A 485 -1.03 8.07 10.54
CA ALA A 485 0.21 8.36 9.81
C ALA A 485 1.45 7.85 10.56
N SER A 486 1.50 8.04 11.88
CA SER A 486 2.59 7.56 12.73
C SER A 486 2.64 6.04 12.79
N LEU A 487 1.47 5.39 12.91
CA LEU A 487 1.36 3.93 12.88
C LEU A 487 1.79 3.36 11.52
N PHE A 488 1.38 3.99 10.42
CA PHE A 488 1.85 3.65 9.08
C PHE A 488 3.39 3.70 8.99
N ALA A 489 4.01 4.79 9.45
CA ALA A 489 5.46 4.97 9.43
C ALA A 489 6.19 3.91 10.28
N TYR A 490 5.63 3.57 11.44
CA TYR A 490 6.16 2.53 12.30
C TYR A 490 6.06 1.13 11.66
N PHE A 491 4.89 0.77 11.13
CA PHE A 491 4.64 -0.56 10.57
C PHE A 491 5.40 -0.80 9.27
N ILE A 492 5.48 0.18 8.37
CA ILE A 492 6.28 0.03 7.13
C ILE A 492 7.79 -0.10 7.43
N GLY A 493 8.24 0.52 8.53
CA GLY A 493 9.61 0.41 9.03
C GLY A 493 9.92 -0.95 9.67
N LYS A 494 9.00 -1.49 10.47
CA LYS A 494 9.24 -2.68 11.30
C LYS A 494 8.81 -3.99 10.65
N LEU A 495 7.72 -3.98 9.88
CA LEU A 495 7.15 -5.17 9.27
C LEU A 495 7.68 -5.35 7.85
N ASN A 496 8.25 -6.53 7.58
CA ASN A 496 8.67 -6.92 6.25
C ASN A 496 7.92 -8.19 5.83
N PHE A 497 6.98 -8.03 4.91
CA PHE A 497 6.15 -9.13 4.41
C PHE A 497 6.65 -9.73 3.10
N GLN A 498 7.74 -9.20 2.51
CA GLN A 498 8.41 -9.89 1.41
C GLN A 498 9.15 -11.11 1.97
N ARG A 499 8.53 -12.29 1.81
CA ARG A 499 9.27 -13.55 1.92
C ARG A 499 10.28 -13.58 0.78
N ARG A 500 11.56 -13.72 1.16
CA ARG A 500 12.65 -13.94 0.20
C ARG A 500 12.38 -15.16 -0.64
#